data_AF-A0A4P5XJG0-F1
#
_entry.id   AF-A0A4P5XJG0-F1
#
_cell.length_a   1.000
_cell.length_b   1.000
_cell.length_c   1.000
_cell.angle_alpha   90.00
_cell.angle_beta   90.00
_cell.angle_gamma   90.00
#
_symmetry.space_group_name_H-M   'P 1'
#
loop_
_entity.id
_entity.type
_entity.pdbx_description
1 polymer ?
#
loop_
_entity_poly.entity_id
_entity_poly.type
_entity_poly.pdbx_seq_one_letter_code
_entity_poly.pdbx_strand_id
1 'polypeptide(L)'
;MSSKKFLAGVVVGMTIVAAVAATTFRVGSGANLAGNQVEPTDQTQSPRAQDAPATSLRGGGWRAGEGARRELAEEDIDRVIATARDVNPEWADALEKLRKTDPAALREKISREARKLMGLSMMKEREPKLYKVRVADMRVQNQIRESSESWNAAKKNGDTAAQELTMKEIEINVRKQVELDIQARGFELVALDRSLKDASKRLQDDIRDREKLITEMLEAIRKGEDPKFGRRPSGIGSAMGGFGGRSRGNDNEPASKPASTNP
;
A
#
# COMPACT_ATOMS: atom_id res chain seq x y z
N MET A 1 -13.16 -42.84 43.99
CA MET A 1 -13.19 -42.81 42.50
C MET A 1 -13.32 -41.34 42.10
N SER A 2 -12.34 -40.57 41.60
CA SER A 2 -11.22 -40.84 40.67
C SER A 2 -11.71 -41.58 39.42
N SER A 3 -11.55 -41.15 38.16
CA SER A 3 -10.77 -40.07 37.49
C SER A 3 -11.48 -39.70 36.16
N LYS A 4 -11.17 -38.68 35.33
CA LYS A 4 -10.11 -37.65 35.22
C LYS A 4 -10.63 -36.45 34.35
N LYS A 5 -9.81 -35.43 34.07
CA LYS A 5 -10.07 -34.34 33.09
C LYS A 5 -9.55 -34.71 31.69
N PHE A 6 -10.17 -34.22 30.62
CA PHE A 6 -9.59 -34.20 29.27
C PHE A 6 -9.25 -32.76 28.83
N LEU A 7 -7.96 -32.43 28.80
CA LEU A 7 -7.45 -31.34 27.96
C LEU A 7 -7.06 -31.95 26.60
N ALA A 8 -7.59 -31.40 25.51
CA ALA A 8 -7.12 -31.69 24.16
C ALA A 8 -6.23 -30.53 23.69
N GLY A 9 -4.93 -30.61 23.95
CA GLY A 9 -3.95 -29.66 23.43
C GLY A 9 -3.62 -29.96 21.96
N VAL A 10 -3.89 -29.01 21.07
CA VAL A 10 -3.50 -29.12 19.65
C VAL A 10 -2.12 -28.48 19.46
N VAL A 11 -1.08 -29.30 19.49
CA VAL A 11 0.29 -28.91 19.12
C VAL A 11 0.46 -29.08 17.61
N VAL A 12 0.35 -27.99 16.84
CA VAL A 12 0.80 -27.98 15.45
C VAL A 12 2.27 -27.56 15.43
N GLY A 13 3.16 -28.57 15.38
CA GLY A 13 4.56 -28.33 15.06
C GLY A 13 4.70 -27.92 13.60
N MET A 14 5.21 -26.71 13.35
CA MET A 14 5.55 -26.25 12.00
C MET A 14 7.05 -26.03 11.89
N THR A 15 7.76 -27.10 11.53
CA THR A 15 9.17 -27.05 11.13
C THR A 15 9.31 -26.27 9.83
N ILE A 16 9.91 -25.07 9.90
CA ILE A 16 10.39 -24.34 8.72
C ILE A 16 11.92 -24.41 8.69
N VAL A 17 12.43 -24.86 7.55
CA VAL A 17 13.85 -25.12 7.29
C VAL A 17 14.66 -23.82 7.27
N ALA A 18 15.83 -23.86 7.90
CA ALA A 18 16.79 -22.75 7.90
C ALA A 18 17.55 -22.64 6.58
N ALA A 19 17.67 -21.42 6.04
CA ALA A 19 18.79 -20.99 5.19
C ALA A 19 18.73 -19.46 4.92
N VAL A 20 19.40 -18.65 5.73
CA VAL A 20 19.89 -17.33 5.30
C VAL A 20 21.35 -17.25 5.72
N ALA A 21 22.23 -16.97 4.74
CA ALA A 21 23.67 -17.03 4.92
C ALA A 21 24.18 -15.99 5.93
N ALA A 22 25.13 -16.41 6.77
CA ALA A 22 25.83 -15.51 7.67
C ALA A 22 26.82 -14.64 6.88
N THR A 23 26.55 -13.33 6.80
CA THR A 23 27.56 -12.34 6.43
C THR A 23 27.96 -11.58 7.68
N THR A 24 29.07 -11.99 8.30
CA THR A 24 29.56 -11.42 9.56
C THR A 24 30.11 -10.01 9.36
N PHE A 25 29.40 -8.98 9.83
CA PHE A 25 29.99 -7.67 10.03
C PHE A 25 30.50 -7.55 11.47
N ARG A 26 31.82 -7.59 11.65
CA ARG A 26 32.51 -7.34 12.92
C ARG A 26 32.51 -5.84 13.19
N VAL A 27 31.77 -5.38 14.20
CA VAL A 27 31.99 -4.07 14.82
C VAL A 27 32.65 -4.32 16.17
N GLY A 28 33.89 -3.87 16.32
CA GLY A 28 34.69 -4.12 17.50
C GLY A 28 34.37 -3.15 18.64
N SER A 29 34.28 -3.68 19.86
CA SER A 29 34.29 -2.86 21.07
C SER A 29 35.70 -2.35 21.35
N GLY A 30 35.85 -1.04 21.51
CA GLY A 30 37.06 -0.38 22.02
C GLY A 30 36.64 0.75 22.95
N ALA A 31 37.07 0.71 24.20
CA ALA A 31 36.63 1.64 25.24
C ALA A 31 37.66 2.75 25.50
N ASN A 32 37.14 3.91 25.92
CA ASN A 32 37.85 5.02 26.60
C ASN A 32 38.99 5.72 25.85
N LEU A 33 38.89 7.05 25.76
CA LEU A 33 39.76 7.96 26.51
C LEU A 33 39.14 9.37 26.55
N ALA A 34 39.57 10.18 27.52
CA ALA A 34 38.95 11.45 27.89
C ALA A 34 39.60 12.67 27.19
N GLY A 35 38.89 13.80 27.22
CA GLY A 35 39.48 15.14 27.18
C GLY A 35 39.78 15.73 25.79
N ASN A 36 38.89 16.59 25.30
CA ASN A 36 39.15 18.04 25.38
C ASN A 36 37.93 18.87 24.94
N GLN A 37 37.68 19.96 25.67
CA GLN A 37 36.90 21.08 25.15
C GLN A 37 37.76 21.86 24.15
N VAL A 38 37.16 22.27 23.04
CA VAL A 38 37.53 23.50 22.35
C VAL A 38 36.23 24.26 22.08
N GLU A 39 36.23 25.54 22.46
CA GLU A 39 35.06 26.42 22.44
C GLU A 39 34.83 27.07 21.05
N PRO A 40 33.78 27.89 20.84
CA PRO A 40 33.07 27.94 19.57
C PRO A 40 33.74 28.84 18.53
N THR A 41 33.43 28.59 17.25
CA THR A 41 33.68 29.55 16.17
C THR A 41 32.41 29.77 15.36
N ASP A 42 32.15 31.04 15.04
CA ASP A 42 30.99 31.54 14.32
C ASP A 42 30.57 30.68 13.12
N GLN A 43 29.29 30.29 13.10
CA GLN A 43 28.61 29.90 11.87
C GLN A 43 27.64 31.00 11.44
N THR A 44 28.14 31.80 10.50
CA THR A 44 27.42 32.83 9.76
C THR A 44 26.03 32.36 9.33
N GLN A 45 24.99 33.08 9.76
CA GLN A 45 23.62 32.80 9.36
C GLN A 45 23.45 32.95 7.85
N SER A 46 23.14 31.84 7.15
CA SER A 46 22.63 31.89 5.78
C SER A 46 21.10 31.83 5.78
N PRO A 47 20.42 32.60 4.90
CA PRO A 47 18.98 32.81 5.00
C PRO A 47 18.16 31.57 4.60
N ARG A 48 17.02 31.43 5.28
CA ARG A 48 16.06 30.34 5.11
C ARG A 48 15.30 30.48 3.78
N ALA A 49 15.78 29.83 2.73
CA ALA A 49 14.99 29.59 1.53
C ALA A 49 13.84 28.62 1.85
N GLN A 50 12.62 29.16 1.91
CA GLN A 50 11.40 28.36 1.80
C GLN A 50 11.16 27.99 0.32
N ASP A 51 10.25 27.05 0.08
CA ASP A 51 9.77 26.60 -1.24
C ASP A 51 10.74 25.80 -2.12
N ALA A 52 10.96 24.54 -1.70
CA ALA A 52 11.24 23.44 -2.62
C ALA A 52 10.21 22.32 -2.39
N PRO A 53 9.26 22.08 -3.32
CA PRO A 53 8.34 20.95 -3.19
C PRO A 53 9.10 19.64 -3.36
N ALA A 54 9.09 18.81 -2.32
CA ALA A 54 9.74 17.50 -2.35
C ALA A 54 9.00 16.56 -3.32
N THR A 55 9.51 16.46 -4.55
CA THR A 55 9.00 15.57 -5.60
C THR A 55 9.24 14.10 -5.27
N SER A 56 8.50 13.57 -4.31
CA SER A 56 8.51 12.13 -4.01
C SER A 56 7.91 11.37 -5.20
N LEU A 57 8.77 10.69 -5.95
CA LEU A 57 8.41 9.75 -7.03
C LEU A 57 7.77 8.49 -6.44
N ARG A 58 6.59 8.64 -5.82
CA ARG A 58 5.81 7.55 -5.26
C ARG A 58 4.80 7.07 -6.30
N GLY A 59 5.20 6.06 -7.07
CA GLY A 59 4.32 5.42 -8.06
C GLY A 59 3.00 4.94 -7.44
N GLY A 60 1.88 5.15 -8.13
CA GLY A 60 0.55 4.70 -7.68
C GLY A 60 -0.20 5.68 -6.75
N GLY A 61 -0.12 6.98 -7.02
CA GLY A 61 -0.78 8.01 -6.21
C GLY A 61 -2.31 8.08 -6.38
N TRP A 62 -3.05 7.42 -5.48
CA TRP A 62 -4.44 7.80 -5.14
C TRP A 62 -4.46 8.90 -4.06
N ARG A 63 -3.69 9.99 -4.24
CA ARG A 63 -3.76 11.16 -3.37
C ARG A 63 -4.55 12.28 -4.02
N ALA A 64 -5.75 12.51 -3.48
CA ALA A 64 -6.43 13.80 -3.43
C ALA A 64 -6.41 14.65 -4.73
N GLY A 65 -7.07 14.15 -5.77
CA GLY A 65 -7.69 15.02 -6.76
C GLY A 65 -9.15 15.25 -6.38
N GLU A 66 -9.55 16.51 -6.19
CA GLU A 66 -10.94 16.88 -5.96
C GLU A 66 -11.70 16.85 -7.30
N GLY A 67 -12.19 15.67 -7.66
CA GLY A 67 -12.85 15.42 -8.94
C GLY A 67 -13.23 13.96 -9.10
N ALA A 68 -14.52 13.67 -8.93
CA ALA A 68 -15.14 12.34 -8.97
C ALA A 68 -14.53 11.30 -8.00
N ARG A 69 -15.25 11.04 -6.90
CA ARG A 69 -15.15 9.71 -6.25
C ARG A 69 -15.55 8.68 -7.30
N ARG A 70 -14.59 7.92 -7.83
CA ARG A 70 -14.90 6.82 -8.76
C ARG A 70 -15.88 5.88 -8.07
N GLU A 71 -17.05 5.69 -8.67
CA GLU A 71 -18.02 4.74 -8.14
C GLU A 71 -17.39 3.35 -8.08
N LEU A 72 -17.62 2.66 -6.96
CA LEU A 72 -17.09 1.32 -6.76
C LEU A 72 -17.88 0.36 -7.65
N ALA A 73 -17.17 -0.28 -8.58
CA ALA A 73 -17.72 -1.33 -9.41
C ALA A 73 -18.09 -2.54 -8.54
N GLU A 74 -19.10 -3.33 -8.94
CA GLU A 74 -19.54 -4.47 -8.14
C GLU A 74 -18.42 -5.51 -7.98
N GLU A 75 -17.52 -5.65 -8.95
CA GLU A 75 -16.36 -6.55 -8.87
C GLU A 75 -15.33 -6.08 -7.83
N ASP A 76 -15.22 -4.77 -7.58
CA ASP A 76 -14.39 -4.24 -6.48
C ASP A 76 -15.03 -4.53 -5.12
N ILE A 77 -16.36 -4.46 -5.04
CA ILE A 77 -17.13 -4.78 -3.83
C ILE A 77 -16.99 -6.29 -3.51
N ASP A 78 -17.13 -7.17 -4.51
CA ASP A 78 -16.93 -8.61 -4.37
C ASP A 78 -15.50 -8.95 -3.91
N ARG A 79 -14.48 -8.34 -4.53
CA ARG A 79 -13.07 -8.48 -4.12
C ARG A 79 -12.84 -8.03 -2.67
N VAL A 80 -13.49 -6.95 -2.23
CA VAL A 80 -13.40 -6.46 -0.85
C VAL A 80 -14.08 -7.41 0.14
N ILE A 81 -15.28 -7.92 -0.17
CA ILE A 81 -16.00 -8.87 0.69
C ILE A 81 -15.24 -10.20 0.81
N ALA A 82 -14.71 -10.73 -0.29
CA ALA A 82 -13.86 -11.92 -0.27
C ALA A 82 -12.60 -11.70 0.60
N THR A 83 -11.97 -10.53 0.49
CA THR A 83 -10.81 -10.17 1.32
C THR A 83 -11.17 -9.92 2.79
N ALA A 84 -12.36 -9.41 3.07
CA ALA A 84 -12.89 -9.34 4.43
C ALA A 84 -13.01 -10.75 5.03
N ARG A 85 -13.53 -11.72 4.26
CA ARG A 85 -13.71 -13.11 4.70
C ARG A 85 -12.37 -13.80 4.98
N ASP A 86 -11.34 -13.47 4.20
CA ASP A 86 -9.97 -13.89 4.49
C ASP A 86 -9.39 -13.25 5.77
N VAL A 87 -9.86 -12.07 6.22
CA VAL A 87 -9.40 -11.44 7.47
C VAL A 87 -10.26 -11.84 8.68
N ASN A 88 -11.55 -11.54 8.65
CA ASN A 88 -12.55 -11.90 9.67
C ASN A 88 -13.87 -12.26 8.95
N PRO A 89 -14.33 -13.54 9.01
CA PRO A 89 -15.59 -13.97 8.40
C PRO A 89 -16.82 -13.16 8.84
N GLU A 90 -16.95 -12.82 10.14
CA GLU A 90 -18.09 -12.07 10.66
C GLU A 90 -18.17 -10.66 10.05
N TRP A 91 -17.00 -10.05 9.76
CA TRP A 91 -16.95 -8.76 9.08
C TRP A 91 -17.42 -8.87 7.62
N ALA A 92 -17.08 -9.97 6.93
CA ALA A 92 -17.58 -10.24 5.59
C ALA A 92 -19.11 -10.41 5.57
N ASP A 93 -19.64 -11.16 6.53
CA ASP A 93 -21.07 -11.42 6.65
C ASP A 93 -21.84 -10.13 7.01
N ALA A 94 -21.25 -9.25 7.83
CA ALA A 94 -21.76 -7.90 8.08
C ALA A 94 -21.77 -7.01 6.82
N LEU A 95 -20.74 -7.11 5.97
CA LEU A 95 -20.68 -6.40 4.68
C LEU A 95 -21.69 -6.97 3.66
N GLU A 96 -21.90 -8.29 3.61
CA GLU A 96 -22.93 -8.92 2.78
C GLU A 96 -24.35 -8.57 3.24
N LYS A 97 -24.59 -8.53 4.55
CA LYS A 97 -25.86 -8.04 5.10
C LYS A 97 -26.09 -6.60 4.69
N LEU A 98 -25.08 -5.74 4.82
CA LEU A 98 -25.17 -4.33 4.41
C LEU A 98 -25.41 -4.20 2.89
N ARG A 99 -24.79 -5.04 2.06
CA ARG A 99 -25.07 -5.10 0.59
C ARG A 99 -26.54 -5.36 0.28
N LYS A 100 -27.21 -6.19 1.09
CA LYS A 100 -28.62 -6.58 0.89
C LYS A 100 -29.59 -5.53 1.44
N THR A 101 -29.24 -4.83 2.52
CA THR A 101 -30.13 -3.85 3.18
C THR A 101 -29.93 -2.42 2.70
N ASP A 102 -28.68 -1.99 2.46
CA ASP A 102 -28.34 -0.64 2.02
C ASP A 102 -27.04 -0.66 1.17
N PRO A 103 -27.17 -0.83 -0.16
CA PRO A 103 -26.03 -0.81 -1.08
C PRO A 103 -25.29 0.53 -1.16
N ALA A 104 -25.90 1.64 -0.71
CA ALA A 104 -25.29 2.97 -0.72
C ALA A 104 -24.40 3.15 0.52
N ALA A 105 -24.92 2.82 1.71
CA ALA A 105 -24.13 2.78 2.95
C ALA A 105 -22.98 1.77 2.86
N LEU A 106 -23.15 0.64 2.14
CA LEU A 106 -22.03 -0.27 1.86
C LEU A 106 -20.91 0.43 1.07
N ARG A 107 -21.22 1.07 -0.06
CA ARG A 107 -20.23 1.78 -0.88
C ARG A 107 -19.54 2.86 -0.09
N GLU A 108 -20.29 3.61 0.71
CA GLU A 108 -19.73 4.62 1.60
C GLU A 108 -18.77 4.00 2.63
N LYS A 109 -19.20 2.95 3.34
CA LYS A 109 -18.39 2.23 4.33
C LYS A 109 -17.12 1.67 3.71
N ILE A 110 -17.20 1.09 2.52
CA ILE A 110 -16.02 0.60 1.78
C ILE A 110 -15.07 1.76 1.44
N SER A 111 -15.61 2.89 0.96
CA SER A 111 -14.82 4.06 0.57
C SER A 111 -14.12 4.79 1.74
N ARG A 112 -14.64 4.65 2.97
CA ARG A 112 -14.07 5.26 4.19
C ARG A 112 -13.18 4.28 4.96
N GLU A 113 -13.72 3.10 5.29
CA GLU A 113 -13.13 2.16 6.26
C GLU A 113 -12.41 0.98 5.57
N ALA A 114 -12.96 0.45 4.48
CA ALA A 114 -12.42 -0.74 3.82
C ALA A 114 -11.28 -0.46 2.81
N ARG A 115 -10.72 0.75 2.76
CA ARG A 115 -9.54 1.06 1.91
C ARG A 115 -8.37 0.10 2.17
N LYS A 116 -8.18 -0.35 3.41
CA LYS A 116 -7.17 -1.36 3.76
C LYS A 116 -7.46 -2.71 3.09
N LEU A 117 -8.72 -3.16 3.08
CA LEU A 117 -9.15 -4.37 2.38
C LEU A 117 -9.01 -4.25 0.86
N MET A 118 -9.27 -3.07 0.29
CA MET A 118 -9.09 -2.81 -1.14
C MET A 118 -7.62 -2.86 -1.56
N GLY A 119 -6.71 -2.30 -0.76
CA GLY A 119 -5.27 -2.46 -0.98
C GLY A 119 -4.83 -3.92 -0.91
N LEU A 120 -5.42 -4.71 0.00
CA LEU A 120 -5.17 -6.15 0.12
C LEU A 120 -5.76 -6.95 -1.04
N SER A 121 -6.95 -6.63 -1.54
CA SER A 121 -7.55 -7.38 -2.65
C SER A 121 -6.72 -7.24 -3.94
N MET A 122 -6.20 -6.05 -4.23
CA MET A 122 -5.26 -5.83 -5.34
C MET A 122 -3.91 -6.56 -5.13
N MET A 123 -3.46 -6.68 -3.87
CA MET A 123 -2.24 -7.38 -3.50
C MET A 123 -2.39 -8.90 -3.66
N LYS A 124 -3.60 -9.45 -3.48
CA LYS A 124 -3.90 -10.89 -3.63
C LYS A 124 -3.53 -11.41 -5.03
N GLU A 125 -3.79 -10.61 -6.06
CA GLU A 125 -3.48 -10.93 -7.46
C GLU A 125 -1.99 -10.75 -7.79
N ARG A 126 -1.39 -9.63 -7.34
CA ARG A 126 -0.03 -9.22 -7.76
C ARG A 126 1.08 -9.86 -6.93
N GLU A 127 0.91 -9.94 -5.62
CA GLU A 127 1.92 -10.42 -4.67
C GLU A 127 1.26 -11.35 -3.63
N PRO A 128 0.80 -12.56 -4.03
CA PRO A 128 0.02 -13.45 -3.18
C PRO A 128 0.74 -13.93 -1.92
N LYS A 129 2.09 -13.86 -1.87
CA LYS A 129 2.86 -14.15 -0.65
C LYS A 129 2.75 -13.01 0.37
N LEU A 130 2.95 -11.77 -0.07
CA LEU A 130 2.78 -10.58 0.77
C LEU A 130 1.35 -10.47 1.29
N TYR A 131 0.37 -10.76 0.43
CA TYR A 131 -1.05 -10.80 0.79
C TYR A 131 -1.31 -11.72 2.00
N LYS A 132 -0.83 -12.97 1.95
CA LYS A 132 -1.02 -13.95 3.04
C LYS A 132 -0.45 -13.45 4.37
N VAL A 133 0.74 -12.85 4.35
CA VAL A 133 1.37 -12.28 5.54
C VAL A 133 0.58 -11.09 6.08
N ARG A 134 0.17 -10.15 5.22
CA ARG A 134 -0.62 -8.97 5.65
C ARG A 134 -2.03 -9.33 6.14
N VAL A 135 -2.65 -10.39 5.63
CA VAL A 135 -3.90 -10.96 6.17
C VAL A 135 -3.67 -11.57 7.57
N ALA A 136 -2.58 -12.33 7.75
CA ALA A 136 -2.22 -12.87 9.07
C ALA A 136 -1.92 -11.76 10.10
N ASP A 137 -1.21 -10.71 9.69
CA ASP A 137 -0.94 -9.50 10.49
C ASP A 137 -2.25 -8.81 10.93
N MET A 138 -3.22 -8.63 10.02
CA MET A 138 -4.54 -8.09 10.39
C MET A 138 -5.31 -8.96 11.37
N ARG A 139 -5.25 -10.29 11.25
CA ARG A 139 -5.86 -11.22 12.22
C ARG A 139 -5.23 -11.05 13.60
N VAL A 140 -3.90 -11.01 13.67
CA VAL A 140 -3.17 -10.82 14.94
C VAL A 140 -3.45 -9.44 15.55
N GLN A 141 -3.56 -8.38 14.76
CA GLN A 141 -3.98 -7.05 15.23
C GLN A 141 -5.38 -7.04 15.86
N ASN A 142 -6.30 -7.88 15.40
CA ASN A 142 -7.61 -8.03 16.02
C ASN A 142 -7.53 -8.82 17.34
N GLN A 143 -6.78 -9.93 17.36
CA GLN A 143 -6.53 -10.71 18.57
C GLN A 143 -5.88 -9.86 19.68
N ILE A 144 -4.92 -8.99 19.34
CA ILE A 144 -4.32 -8.05 20.31
C ILE A 144 -5.37 -7.10 20.89
N ARG A 145 -6.31 -6.60 20.08
CA ARG A 145 -7.39 -5.72 20.55
C ARG A 145 -8.35 -6.46 21.48
N GLU A 146 -8.80 -7.65 21.09
CA GLU A 146 -9.70 -8.51 21.87
C GLU A 146 -9.08 -8.91 23.23
N SER A 147 -7.81 -9.34 23.26
CA SER A 147 -7.10 -9.61 24.51
C SER A 147 -6.86 -8.35 25.34
N SER A 148 -6.64 -7.18 24.71
CA SER A 148 -6.49 -5.89 25.42
C SER A 148 -7.80 -5.42 26.07
N GLU A 149 -8.94 -5.60 25.40
CA GLU A 149 -10.27 -5.34 25.96
C GLU A 149 -10.54 -6.29 27.14
N SER A 150 -10.21 -7.57 26.98
CA SER A 150 -10.31 -8.59 28.03
C SER A 150 -9.43 -8.27 29.25
N TRP A 151 -8.19 -7.83 29.03
CA TRP A 151 -7.28 -7.40 30.09
C TRP A 151 -7.82 -6.18 30.84
N ASN A 152 -8.37 -5.19 30.13
CA ASN A 152 -8.99 -4.01 30.75
C ASN A 152 -10.24 -4.38 31.59
N ALA A 153 -11.04 -5.34 31.13
CA ALA A 153 -12.17 -5.87 31.90
C ALA A 153 -11.71 -6.61 33.17
N ALA A 154 -10.72 -7.49 33.06
CA ALA A 154 -10.13 -8.18 34.20
C ALA A 154 -9.53 -7.20 35.24
N LYS A 155 -8.83 -6.16 34.76
CA LYS A 155 -8.30 -5.07 35.59
C LYS A 155 -9.40 -4.31 36.33
N LYS A 156 -10.49 -3.95 35.65
CA LYS A 156 -11.65 -3.28 36.26
C LYS A 156 -12.31 -4.13 37.34
N ASN A 157 -12.32 -5.45 37.17
CA ASN A 157 -12.93 -6.41 38.08
C ASN A 157 -11.98 -6.86 39.22
N GLY A 158 -10.72 -6.43 39.22
CA GLY A 158 -9.70 -6.84 40.21
C GLY A 158 -9.20 -8.28 40.04
N ASP A 159 -9.54 -8.96 38.94
CA ASP A 159 -9.11 -10.34 38.68
C ASP A 159 -7.65 -10.35 38.19
N THR A 160 -6.73 -10.62 39.10
CA THR A 160 -5.28 -10.65 38.83
C THR A 160 -4.87 -11.88 38.01
N ALA A 161 -5.56 -13.00 38.15
CA ALA A 161 -5.26 -14.22 37.41
C ALA A 161 -5.65 -14.09 35.92
N ALA A 162 -6.82 -13.52 35.64
CA ALA A 162 -7.25 -13.20 34.27
C ALA A 162 -6.37 -12.12 33.63
N GLN A 163 -5.90 -11.13 34.40
CA GLN A 163 -4.92 -10.14 33.92
C GLN A 163 -3.59 -10.78 33.51
N GLU A 164 -3.04 -11.71 34.31
CA GLU A 164 -1.76 -12.37 33.98
C GLU A 164 -1.90 -13.27 32.75
N LEU A 165 -3.01 -14.00 32.62
CA LEU A 165 -3.28 -14.86 31.47
C LEU A 165 -3.44 -14.05 30.18
N THR A 166 -4.29 -13.02 30.18
CA THR A 166 -4.50 -12.15 29.01
C THR A 166 -3.24 -11.37 28.62
N MET A 167 -2.39 -10.98 29.58
CA MET A 167 -1.10 -10.35 29.27
C MET A 167 -0.14 -11.30 28.52
N LYS A 168 -0.11 -12.60 28.88
CA LYS A 168 0.68 -13.60 28.14
C LYS A 168 0.18 -13.80 26.71
N GLU A 169 -1.13 -13.77 26.50
CA GLU A 169 -1.72 -13.81 25.15
C GLU A 169 -1.35 -12.56 24.32
N ILE A 170 -1.41 -11.38 24.92
CA ILE A 170 -0.96 -10.13 24.30
C ILE A 170 0.52 -10.23 23.91
N GLU A 171 1.39 -10.72 24.80
CA GLU A 171 2.82 -10.87 24.51
C GLU A 171 3.09 -11.81 23.31
N ILE A 172 2.43 -12.97 23.29
CA ILE A 172 2.53 -13.95 22.20
C ILE A 172 2.10 -13.31 20.87
N ASN A 173 0.96 -12.61 20.87
CA ASN A 173 0.42 -11.99 19.67
C ASN A 173 1.27 -10.79 19.21
N VAL A 174 1.81 -9.97 20.11
CA VAL A 174 2.73 -8.87 19.78
C VAL A 174 4.04 -9.40 19.16
N ARG A 175 4.64 -10.45 19.71
CA ARG A 175 5.83 -11.11 19.12
C ARG A 175 5.54 -11.57 17.69
N LYS A 176 4.43 -12.28 17.50
CA LYS A 176 3.96 -12.74 16.19
C LYS A 176 3.67 -11.59 15.21
N GLN A 177 3.14 -10.46 15.67
CA GLN A 177 2.91 -9.28 14.84
C GLN A 177 4.24 -8.70 14.33
N VAL A 178 5.26 -8.60 15.18
CA VAL A 178 6.60 -8.12 14.80
C VAL A 178 7.24 -9.04 13.76
N GLU A 179 7.14 -10.37 13.95
CA GLU A 179 7.62 -11.34 12.96
C GLU A 179 6.91 -11.20 11.60
N LEU A 180 5.58 -11.04 11.61
CA LEU A 180 4.78 -10.87 10.40
C LEU A 180 5.11 -9.54 9.69
N ASP A 181 5.35 -8.44 10.40
CA ASP A 181 5.75 -7.18 9.76
C ASP A 181 7.17 -7.25 9.17
N ILE A 182 8.12 -7.94 9.83
CA ILE A 182 9.45 -8.23 9.26
C ILE A 182 9.32 -9.06 7.97
N GLN A 183 8.51 -10.12 7.98
CA GLN A 183 8.24 -10.93 6.79
C GLN A 183 7.58 -10.11 5.67
N ALA A 184 6.62 -9.24 6.01
CA ALA A 184 5.93 -8.39 5.04
C ALA A 184 6.91 -7.40 4.38
N ARG A 185 7.76 -6.73 5.17
CA ARG A 185 8.83 -5.87 4.64
C ARG A 185 9.78 -6.65 3.72
N GLY A 186 10.11 -7.89 4.06
CA GLY A 186 10.92 -8.77 3.21
C GLY A 186 10.27 -9.04 1.85
N PHE A 187 8.98 -9.35 1.81
CA PHE A 187 8.25 -9.52 0.54
C PHE A 187 8.04 -8.21 -0.23
N GLU A 188 7.85 -7.08 0.46
CA GLU A 188 7.77 -5.74 -0.14
C GLU A 188 9.08 -5.35 -0.84
N LEU A 189 10.24 -5.64 -0.24
CA LEU A 189 11.55 -5.42 -0.87
C LEU A 189 11.73 -6.26 -2.14
N VAL A 190 11.28 -7.52 -2.15
CA VAL A 190 11.33 -8.39 -3.33
C VAL A 190 10.40 -7.87 -4.44
N ALA A 191 9.21 -7.38 -4.10
CA ALA A 191 8.29 -6.76 -5.06
C ALA A 191 8.86 -5.47 -5.66
N LEU A 192 9.51 -4.64 -4.83
CA LEU A 192 10.19 -3.42 -5.26
C LEU A 192 11.37 -3.72 -6.21
N ASP A 193 12.22 -4.70 -5.90
CA ASP A 193 13.32 -5.14 -6.78
C ASP A 193 12.82 -5.56 -8.18
N ARG A 194 11.74 -6.34 -8.26
CA ARG A 194 11.10 -6.68 -9.55
C ARG A 194 10.64 -5.42 -10.29
N SER A 195 9.96 -4.50 -9.60
CA SER A 195 9.46 -3.27 -10.21
C SER A 195 10.59 -2.36 -10.73
N LEU A 196 11.74 -2.34 -10.05
CA LEU A 196 12.94 -1.61 -10.48
C LEU A 196 13.58 -2.29 -11.70
N LYS A 197 13.65 -3.61 -11.75
CA LYS A 197 14.12 -4.37 -12.92
C LYS A 197 13.23 -4.14 -14.14
N ASP A 198 11.91 -4.20 -13.98
CA ASP A 198 10.95 -3.91 -15.05
C ASP A 198 11.04 -2.47 -15.54
N ALA A 199 11.16 -1.49 -14.63
CA ALA A 199 11.36 -0.09 -14.99
C ALA A 199 12.69 0.14 -15.73
N SER A 200 13.76 -0.55 -15.31
CA SER A 200 15.08 -0.47 -15.94
C SER A 200 15.08 -1.08 -17.34
N LYS A 201 14.41 -2.24 -17.52
CA LYS A 201 14.22 -2.86 -18.83
C LYS A 201 13.43 -1.95 -19.76
N ARG A 202 12.31 -1.40 -19.29
CA ARG A 202 11.51 -0.43 -20.07
C ARG A 202 12.32 0.78 -20.49
N LEU A 203 13.16 1.32 -19.60
CA LEU A 203 14.06 2.42 -19.93
C LEU A 203 15.11 2.02 -20.99
N GLN A 204 15.66 0.80 -20.93
CA GLN A 204 16.57 0.30 -21.96
C GLN A 204 15.88 0.11 -23.32
N ASP A 205 14.63 -0.34 -23.32
CA ASP A 205 13.81 -0.42 -24.54
C ASP A 205 13.48 0.98 -25.09
N ASP A 206 13.08 1.93 -24.22
CA ASP A 206 12.86 3.35 -24.58
C ASP A 206 14.14 3.99 -25.16
N ILE A 207 15.33 3.65 -24.64
CA ILE A 207 16.64 4.11 -25.14
C ILE A 207 16.95 3.49 -26.51
N ARG A 208 16.66 2.19 -26.71
CA ARG A 208 16.89 1.49 -27.99
C ARG A 208 16.03 2.07 -29.10
N ASP A 209 14.77 2.37 -28.80
CA ASP A 209 13.79 2.87 -29.76
C ASP A 209 13.86 4.40 -29.94
N ARG A 210 14.77 5.10 -29.24
CA ARG A 210 14.86 6.58 -29.21
C ARG A 210 14.89 7.22 -30.60
N GLU A 211 15.78 6.79 -31.49
CA GLU A 211 15.93 7.40 -32.82
C GLU A 211 14.69 7.16 -33.71
N LYS A 212 14.01 6.01 -33.53
CA LYS A 212 12.74 5.73 -34.19
C LYS A 212 11.64 6.66 -33.69
N LEU A 213 11.53 6.85 -32.37
CA LEU A 213 10.55 7.77 -31.78
C LEU A 213 10.81 9.22 -32.22
N ILE A 214 12.07 9.66 -32.31
CA ILE A 214 12.45 10.97 -32.86
C ILE A 214 12.01 11.08 -34.32
N THR A 215 12.30 10.08 -35.15
CA THR A 215 11.91 10.06 -36.57
C THR A 215 10.39 10.16 -36.74
N GLU A 216 9.62 9.35 -36.00
CA GLU A 216 8.15 9.36 -36.02
C GLU A 216 7.56 10.71 -35.58
N MET A 217 8.15 11.38 -34.57
CA MET A 217 7.74 12.72 -34.14
C MET A 217 8.04 13.79 -35.20
N LEU A 218 9.22 13.73 -35.82
CA LEU A 218 9.59 14.65 -36.90
C LEU A 218 8.71 14.47 -38.15
N GLU A 219 8.30 13.23 -38.47
CA GLU A 219 7.36 12.96 -39.56
C GLU A 219 5.94 13.50 -39.27
N ALA A 220 5.43 13.35 -38.04
CA ALA A 220 4.14 13.92 -37.66
C ALA A 220 4.13 15.45 -37.85
N ILE A 221 5.17 16.14 -37.32
CA ILE A 221 5.34 17.59 -37.47
C ILE A 221 5.39 18.00 -38.95
N ARG A 222 6.12 17.26 -39.81
CA ARG A 222 6.18 17.52 -41.26
C ARG A 222 4.84 17.37 -41.98
N LYS A 223 3.92 16.54 -41.46
CA LYS A 223 2.56 16.34 -42.00
C LYS A 223 1.55 17.35 -41.45
N GLY A 224 1.94 18.19 -40.49
CA GLY A 224 1.01 19.05 -39.74
C GLY A 224 0.16 18.28 -38.72
N GLU A 225 0.57 17.06 -38.35
CA GLU A 225 -0.06 16.26 -37.30
C GLU A 225 0.58 16.58 -35.93
N ASP A 226 -0.22 16.55 -34.86
CA ASP A 226 0.30 16.67 -33.50
C ASP A 226 1.23 15.49 -33.14
N PRO A 227 2.51 15.73 -32.81
CA PRO A 227 3.42 14.66 -32.40
C PRO A 227 2.96 14.03 -31.09
N LYS A 228 2.89 12.69 -31.07
CA LYS A 228 2.43 11.92 -29.91
C LYS A 228 3.51 11.87 -28.82
N PHE A 229 3.51 12.85 -27.94
CA PHE A 229 4.36 12.87 -26.75
C PHE A 229 3.94 11.84 -25.71
N GLY A 230 4.93 11.21 -25.06
CA GLY A 230 4.73 10.24 -23.99
C GLY A 230 4.96 8.79 -24.42
N ARG A 231 4.91 7.88 -23.43
CA ARG A 231 5.17 6.45 -23.64
C ARG A 231 4.12 5.86 -24.57
N ARG A 232 4.54 5.25 -25.68
CA ARG A 232 3.70 4.26 -26.37
C ARG A 232 3.47 3.07 -25.42
N PRO A 233 2.27 2.47 -25.36
CA PRO A 233 2.09 1.20 -24.66
C PRO A 233 2.91 0.14 -25.38
N SER A 234 4.08 -0.21 -24.82
CA SER A 234 4.97 -1.22 -25.40
C SER A 234 4.19 -2.54 -25.54
N GLY A 235 4.23 -3.11 -26.75
CA GLY A 235 3.33 -4.17 -27.23
C GLY A 235 3.53 -5.55 -26.60
N ILE A 236 4.05 -5.63 -25.37
CA ILE A 236 4.26 -6.86 -24.62
C ILE A 236 3.66 -6.68 -23.22
N GLY A 237 2.42 -7.14 -23.04
CA GLY A 237 1.85 -7.45 -21.72
C GLY A 237 1.08 -6.34 -20.98
N SER A 238 0.76 -5.20 -21.59
CA SER A 238 0.00 -4.12 -20.92
C SER A 238 -1.53 -4.34 -20.88
N ALA A 239 -1.97 -5.49 -20.36
CA ALA A 239 -3.34 -5.71 -19.94
C ALA A 239 -3.60 -5.13 -18.53
N MET A 240 -3.19 -3.88 -18.27
CA MET A 240 -3.52 -3.15 -17.04
C MET A 240 -3.65 -1.64 -17.28
N GLY A 241 -4.90 -1.19 -17.31
CA GLY A 241 -5.41 0.13 -16.89
C GLY A 241 -4.56 1.38 -17.13
N GLY A 242 -4.89 2.15 -18.17
CA GLY A 242 -4.24 3.43 -18.47
C GLY A 242 -5.02 4.36 -19.41
N PHE A 243 -6.36 4.36 -19.38
CA PHE A 243 -7.15 5.37 -20.11
C PHE A 243 -6.91 6.75 -19.48
N GLY A 244 -6.15 7.59 -20.19
CA GLY A 244 -5.76 8.93 -19.74
C GLY A 244 -5.48 9.89 -20.90
N GLY A 245 -6.04 9.62 -22.08
CA GLY A 245 -5.94 10.51 -23.24
C GLY A 245 -6.77 11.77 -23.02
N ARG A 246 -6.17 12.83 -22.48
CA ARG A 246 -6.75 14.17 -22.52
C ARG A 246 -6.68 14.71 -23.94
N SER A 247 -7.69 14.42 -24.74
CA SER A 247 -8.00 15.25 -25.91
C SER A 247 -8.36 16.64 -25.39
N ARG A 248 -7.51 17.64 -25.65
CA ARG A 248 -7.87 19.04 -25.43
C ARG A 248 -8.77 19.44 -26.59
N GLY A 249 -10.05 19.68 -26.30
CA GLY A 249 -10.96 20.31 -27.25
C GLY A 249 -10.38 21.64 -27.70
N ASN A 250 -10.37 21.87 -29.01
CA ASN A 250 -9.88 23.11 -29.62
C ASN A 250 -11.07 24.03 -29.88
N ASP A 251 -11.74 24.44 -28.80
CA ASP A 251 -12.92 25.29 -28.83
C ASP A 251 -12.48 26.74 -29.11
N ASN A 252 -12.39 27.10 -30.38
CA ASN A 252 -11.98 28.44 -30.81
C ASN A 252 -12.89 28.98 -31.93
N GLU A 253 -14.20 29.01 -31.66
CA GLU A 253 -15.17 29.83 -32.41
C GLU A 253 -15.30 31.22 -31.76
N PRO A 254 -14.89 32.31 -32.44
CA PRO A 254 -15.34 33.65 -32.12
C PRO A 254 -16.66 33.94 -32.87
N ALA A 255 -17.79 33.52 -32.30
CA ALA A 255 -19.11 33.91 -32.78
C ALA A 255 -19.48 35.33 -32.30
N SER A 256 -19.38 36.33 -33.18
CA SER A 256 -20.01 37.64 -32.96
C SER A 256 -20.32 38.39 -34.27
N LYS A 257 -21.54 38.19 -34.78
CA LYS A 257 -22.19 39.15 -35.70
C LYS A 257 -22.55 40.43 -34.94
N PRO A 258 -22.23 41.63 -35.43
CA PRO A 258 -22.99 42.84 -35.13
C PRO A 258 -24.23 42.97 -36.03
N ALA A 259 -25.21 43.75 -35.59
CA ALA A 259 -26.55 43.80 -36.15
C ALA A 259 -26.67 44.58 -37.47
N SER A 260 -27.74 44.29 -38.21
CA SER A 260 -28.23 45.14 -39.30
C SER A 260 -28.93 46.38 -38.76
N THR A 261 -28.55 47.55 -39.27
CA THR A 261 -29.39 48.76 -39.30
C THR A 261 -29.13 49.49 -40.61
N ASN A 262 -30.04 49.36 -41.57
CA ASN A 262 -30.18 50.30 -42.69
C ASN A 262 -30.78 51.63 -42.18
N PRO A 263 -30.55 52.71 -42.93
CA PRO A 263 -31.65 53.32 -43.69
C PRO A 263 -31.58 53.01 -45.18
#